data_AF-A0A7R7AJK4-F1
#
_entry.id   AF-A0A7R7AJK4-F1
#
_cell.length_a   1.000
_cell.length_b   1.000
_cell.length_c   1.000
_cell.angle_alpha   90.00
_cell.angle_beta   90.00
_cell.angle_gamma   90.00
#
_symmetry.space_group_name_H-M   'P 1'
#
loop_
_entity.id
_entity.type
_entity.pdbx_description
1 polymer ?
#
loop_
_entity_poly.entity_id
_entity_poly.type
_entity_poly.pdbx_seq_one_letter_code
_entity_poly.pdbx_strand_id
1 'polypeptide(L)'
;MDTIKLKHGIWVLVADGEKALLLKNAGDNKFPNLEVVQIMEQENPPTREQGSDSPGRYNDGPSVHRSAVEDTDWHRIGKERFADEIAARLYKLAHGGEFDSIVLVAPPMMLGAMRKKLHKEVGDKVTAEIPKTMTNHAISEIEAFLQAA
;
A
#
# COMPACT_ATOMS: atom_id res chain seq x y z
N MET A 1 18.99 5.44 17.08
CA MET A 1 18.11 5.20 15.91
C MET A 1 18.74 4.04 15.18
N ASP A 2 18.02 2.92 15.10
CA ASP A 2 18.52 1.75 14.39
C ASP A 2 18.50 2.03 12.89
N THR A 3 19.67 2.07 12.27
CA THR A 3 19.83 2.29 10.83
C THR A 3 19.19 1.15 10.06
N ILE A 4 18.35 1.47 9.08
CA ILE A 4 17.71 0.46 8.24
C ILE A 4 18.77 -0.28 7.42
N LYS A 5 18.78 -1.62 7.51
CA LYS A 5 19.73 -2.46 6.78
C LYS A 5 19.15 -2.91 5.45
N LEU A 6 19.46 -2.18 4.38
CA LEU A 6 19.09 -2.54 3.01
C LEU A 6 20.03 -3.62 2.45
N LYS A 7 19.97 -4.84 3.00
CA LYS A 7 20.81 -5.96 2.49
C LYS A 7 20.47 -6.28 1.04
N HIS A 8 21.42 -6.87 0.32
CA HIS A 8 21.14 -7.43 -1.00
C HIS A 8 19.96 -8.41 -0.92
N GLY A 9 19.02 -8.29 -1.85
CA GLY A 9 17.83 -9.12 -1.94
C GLY A 9 16.71 -8.79 -0.96
N ILE A 10 16.87 -7.80 -0.07
CA ILE A 10 15.75 -7.34 0.78
C ILE A 10 14.67 -6.71 -0.10
N TRP A 11 13.42 -6.91 0.29
CA TRP A 11 12.28 -6.28 -0.36
C TRP A 11 11.86 -5.01 0.38
N VAL A 12 11.29 -4.08 -0.37
CA VAL A 12 10.69 -2.86 0.17
C VAL A 12 9.29 -2.73 -0.42
N LEU A 13 8.29 -2.67 0.45
CA LEU A 13 6.95 -2.23 0.05
C LEU A 13 6.84 -0.72 0.31
N VAL A 14 6.52 0.04 -0.74
CA VAL A 14 6.10 1.44 -0.61
C VAL A 14 4.64 1.53 -1.02
N ALA A 15 3.75 1.82 -0.07
CA ALA A 15 2.31 1.78 -0.31
C ALA A 15 1.57 2.98 0.28
N ASP A 16 0.46 3.35 -0.34
CA ASP A 16 -0.55 4.26 0.20
C ASP A 16 -1.96 3.66 0.03
N GLY A 17 -2.99 4.50 -0.05
CA GLY A 17 -4.37 4.05 -0.22
C GLY A 17 -4.77 3.64 -1.64
N GLU A 18 -3.94 3.94 -2.63
CA GLU A 18 -4.28 3.87 -4.07
C GLU A 18 -3.22 3.11 -4.87
N LYS A 19 -1.96 3.15 -4.44
CA LYS A 19 -0.82 2.58 -5.15
C LYS A 19 0.14 1.87 -4.19
N ALA A 20 0.76 0.80 -4.68
CA ALA A 20 1.85 0.12 -4.01
C ALA A 20 2.95 -0.28 -4.98
N LEU A 21 4.20 -0.11 -4.55
CA LEU A 21 5.41 -0.50 -5.24
C LEU A 21 6.11 -1.58 -4.42
N LEU A 22 6.32 -2.75 -5.01
CA LEU A 22 7.22 -3.78 -4.48
C LEU A 22 8.55 -3.63 -5.17
N LEU A 23 9.57 -3.31 -4.37
CA LEU A 23 10.93 -3.10 -4.82
C LEU A 23 11.84 -4.18 -4.23
N LYS A 24 12.90 -4.54 -4.94
CA LYS A 24 13.95 -5.44 -4.46
C LYS A 24 15.29 -4.74 -4.56
N ASN A 25 16.09 -4.81 -3.49
CA ASN A 25 17.45 -4.31 -3.55
C ASN A 25 18.35 -5.28 -4.34
N ALA A 26 18.74 -4.91 -5.55
CA ALA A 26 19.77 -5.60 -6.34
C ALA A 26 21.20 -5.16 -5.96
N GLY A 27 21.34 -4.07 -5.21
CA GLY A 27 22.61 -3.56 -4.70
C GLY A 27 22.98 -4.14 -3.35
N ASP A 28 23.73 -3.38 -2.54
CA ASP A 28 24.09 -3.72 -1.16
C ASP A 28 23.64 -2.64 -0.17
N ASN A 29 24.06 -2.77 1.10
CA ASN A 29 23.66 -1.83 2.15
C ASN A 29 24.29 -0.44 2.00
N LYS A 30 25.48 -0.35 1.40
CA LYS A 30 26.22 0.90 1.20
C LYS A 30 25.79 1.58 -0.09
N PHE A 31 25.52 0.78 -1.12
CA PHE A 31 25.07 1.21 -2.45
C PHE A 31 23.81 0.42 -2.83
N PRO A 32 22.63 0.81 -2.31
CA PRO A 32 21.37 0.20 -2.69
C PRO A 32 21.08 0.48 -4.18
N ASN A 33 20.38 -0.46 -4.80
CA ASN A 33 19.82 -0.34 -6.13
C ASN A 33 18.44 -1.01 -6.10
N LEU A 34 17.40 -0.23 -5.84
CA LEU A 34 16.03 -0.69 -5.72
C LEU A 34 15.42 -0.85 -7.12
N GLU A 35 15.05 -2.08 -7.46
CA GLU A 35 14.42 -2.39 -8.74
C GLU A 35 12.94 -2.69 -8.51
N VAL A 36 12.08 -2.16 -9.38
CA VAL A 36 10.64 -2.44 -9.33
C VAL A 36 10.40 -3.90 -9.72
N VAL A 37 9.89 -4.68 -8.78
CA VAL A 37 9.42 -6.04 -9.04
C VAL A 37 7.97 -6.01 -9.50
N GLN A 38 7.15 -5.16 -8.86
CA GLN A 38 5.73 -5.10 -9.15
C GLN A 38 5.14 -3.74 -8.73
N ILE A 39 4.14 -3.31 -9.49
CA ILE A 39 3.27 -2.19 -9.16
C ILE A 39 1.86 -2.74 -8.96
N MET A 40 1.19 -2.30 -7.91
CA MET A 40 -0.23 -2.56 -7.65
C MET A 40 -0.94 -1.23 -7.57
N GLU A 41 -2.11 -1.15 -8.17
CA GLU A 41 -2.99 0.01 -8.11
C GLU A 41 -4.36 -0.48 -7.73
N GLN A 42 -5.04 0.28 -6.90
CA GLN A 42 -6.42 0.01 -6.55
C GLN A 42 -7.26 0.17 -7.81
N GLU A 43 -8.01 -0.89 -8.18
CA GLU A 43 -9.06 -0.74 -9.20
C GLU A 43 -10.12 0.22 -8.64
N ASN A 44 -10.19 1.41 -9.23
CA ASN A 44 -11.20 2.40 -8.92
C ASN A 44 -12.25 2.37 -10.05
N PRO A 45 -13.26 1.48 -9.99
CA PRO A 45 -14.31 1.51 -10.98
C PRO A 45 -14.97 2.90 -10.92
N PRO A 46 -15.14 3.60 -12.07
CA PRO A 46 -15.74 4.92 -12.07
C PRO A 46 -17.09 4.84 -11.36
N THR A 47 -17.34 5.81 -10.46
CA THR A 47 -18.47 5.92 -9.52
C THR A 47 -19.86 5.70 -10.14
N ARG A 48 -19.97 5.65 -11.48
CA ARG A 48 -21.18 5.32 -12.23
C ARG A 48 -21.62 3.85 -12.13
N GLU A 49 -20.74 2.90 -11.84
CA GLU A 49 -21.14 1.48 -11.80
C GLU A 49 -21.59 1.00 -10.41
N GLN A 50 -21.28 1.75 -9.35
CA GLN A 50 -21.72 1.41 -7.97
C GLN A 50 -23.09 2.00 -7.61
N GLY A 51 -23.75 2.69 -8.54
CA GLY A 51 -25.04 3.34 -8.35
C GLY A 51 -26.09 2.89 -9.36
N SER A 52 -26.44 1.60 -9.39
CA SER A 52 -27.60 1.16 -10.19
C SER A 52 -28.28 -0.07 -9.58
N ASP A 53 -29.25 0.19 -8.70
CA ASP A 53 -30.59 -0.42 -8.67
C ASP A 53 -31.41 0.41 -7.65
N SER A 54 -32.52 1.08 -7.98
CA SER A 54 -33.64 0.64 -8.82
C SER A 54 -34.60 1.84 -9.14
N PRO A 55 -35.66 1.64 -9.96
CA PRO A 55 -36.25 2.69 -10.81
C PRO A 55 -37.36 3.53 -10.17
N GLY A 56 -37.44 4.79 -10.63
CA GLY A 56 -38.69 5.53 -10.86
C GLY A 56 -39.55 5.94 -9.65
N ARG A 57 -39.32 7.15 -9.13
CA ARG A 57 -40.43 8.08 -8.83
C ARG A 57 -39.94 9.53 -8.72
N TYR A 58 -40.61 10.41 -9.45
CA TYR A 58 -40.52 11.87 -9.35
C TYR A 58 -40.57 12.35 -7.90
N ASN A 59 -39.71 13.33 -7.56
CA ASN A 59 -40.11 14.56 -6.87
C ASN A 59 -38.95 15.56 -6.88
N ASP A 60 -39.21 16.72 -7.47
CA ASP A 60 -38.40 17.93 -7.38
C ASP A 60 -38.25 18.38 -5.92
N GLY A 61 -37.01 18.62 -5.49
CA GLY A 61 -36.69 19.26 -4.21
C GLY A 61 -35.21 19.68 -4.17
N PRO A 62 -34.87 20.89 -3.70
CA PRO A 62 -33.49 21.35 -3.67
C PRO A 62 -32.79 20.73 -2.47
N SER A 63 -32.04 19.66 -2.68
CA SER A 63 -31.20 19.08 -1.64
C SER A 63 -29.91 18.54 -2.25
N VAL A 64 -29.01 19.48 -2.58
CA VAL A 64 -27.61 19.20 -2.88
C VAL A 64 -26.88 18.98 -1.55
N HIS A 65 -27.24 17.93 -0.82
CA HIS A 65 -26.56 17.50 0.40
C HIS A 65 -26.42 15.98 0.43
N ARG A 66 -26.19 15.38 -0.74
CA ARG A 66 -25.66 14.04 -0.85
C ARG A 66 -24.14 14.13 -0.70
N SER A 67 -23.59 13.30 0.17
CA SER A 67 -22.30 12.63 -0.11
C SER A 67 -20.98 13.37 0.18
N ALA A 68 -20.80 13.99 1.35
CA ALA A 68 -19.44 14.15 1.93
C ALA A 68 -19.10 13.04 2.94
N VAL A 69 -20.11 12.62 3.72
CA VAL A 69 -19.98 11.50 4.68
C VAL A 69 -19.91 10.17 3.93
N GLU A 70 -20.81 9.94 2.96
CA GLU A 70 -20.79 8.73 2.14
C GLU A 70 -19.47 8.61 1.35
N ASP A 71 -18.97 9.71 0.79
CA ASP A 71 -17.70 9.74 0.03
C ASP A 71 -16.49 9.36 0.91
N THR A 72 -16.47 9.86 2.15
CA THR A 72 -15.43 9.51 3.15
C THR A 72 -15.48 8.00 3.50
N ASP A 73 -16.67 7.42 3.59
CA ASP A 73 -16.84 5.99 3.85
C ASP A 73 -16.41 5.12 2.67
N TRP A 74 -16.72 5.52 1.42
CA TRP A 74 -16.24 4.81 0.22
C TRP A 74 -14.73 4.83 0.11
N HIS A 75 -14.10 6.00 0.33
CA HIS A 75 -12.64 6.11 0.36
C HIS A 75 -12.01 5.25 1.46
N ARG A 76 -12.64 5.15 2.64
CA ARG A 76 -12.14 4.31 3.73
C ARG A 76 -12.28 2.82 3.41
N ILE A 77 -13.42 2.39 2.88
CA ILE A 77 -13.67 1.01 2.45
C ILE A 77 -12.69 0.62 1.34
N GLY A 78 -12.47 1.51 0.39
CA GLY A 78 -11.47 1.31 -0.66
C GLY A 78 -10.08 1.04 -0.08
N LYS A 79 -9.60 1.92 0.80
CA LYS A 79 -8.28 1.77 1.44
C LYS A 79 -8.15 0.47 2.23
N GLU A 80 -9.21 0.04 2.92
CA GLU A 80 -9.22 -1.25 3.61
C GLU A 80 -9.14 -2.44 2.64
N ARG A 81 -9.86 -2.41 1.52
CA ARG A 81 -9.77 -3.44 0.47
C ARG A 81 -8.38 -3.48 -0.16
N PHE A 82 -7.78 -2.34 -0.44
CA PHE A 82 -6.44 -2.29 -1.01
C PHE A 82 -5.39 -2.84 -0.03
N ALA A 83 -5.52 -2.57 1.27
CA ALA A 83 -4.68 -3.20 2.29
C ALA A 83 -4.86 -4.73 2.33
N ASP A 84 -6.06 -5.25 2.13
CA ASP A 84 -6.33 -6.70 2.02
C ASP A 84 -5.63 -7.31 0.80
N GLU A 85 -5.69 -6.65 -0.35
CA GLU A 85 -5.03 -7.09 -1.58
C GLU A 85 -3.50 -7.14 -1.44
N ILE A 86 -2.91 -6.10 -0.86
CA ILE A 86 -1.47 -6.06 -0.57
C ILE A 86 -1.08 -7.18 0.39
N ALA A 87 -1.83 -7.37 1.49
CA ALA A 87 -1.54 -8.41 2.47
C ALA A 87 -1.61 -9.81 1.83
N ALA A 88 -2.63 -10.08 1.02
CA ALA A 88 -2.77 -11.33 0.29
C ALA A 88 -1.63 -11.55 -0.71
N ARG A 89 -1.20 -10.49 -1.41
CA ARG A 89 -0.06 -10.56 -2.33
C ARG A 89 1.24 -10.86 -1.61
N LEU A 90 1.53 -10.14 -0.53
CA LEU A 90 2.71 -10.37 0.28
C LEU A 90 2.75 -11.78 0.85
N TYR A 91 1.60 -12.32 1.29
CA TYR A 91 1.53 -13.70 1.77
C TYR A 91 1.92 -14.71 0.68
N LYS A 92 1.35 -14.60 -0.53
CA LYS A 92 1.70 -15.49 -1.65
C LYS A 92 3.20 -15.47 -1.97
N LEU A 93 3.78 -14.27 -1.99
CA LEU A 93 5.22 -14.08 -2.27
C LEU A 93 6.09 -14.64 -1.12
N ALA A 94 5.73 -14.35 0.13
CA ALA A 94 6.45 -14.86 1.29
C ALA A 94 6.41 -16.40 1.35
N HIS A 95 5.24 -16.98 1.12
CA HIS A 95 5.01 -18.42 1.11
C HIS A 95 5.73 -19.13 -0.04
N GLY A 96 5.86 -18.45 -1.19
CA GLY A 96 6.67 -18.92 -2.32
C GLY A 96 8.18 -18.81 -2.10
N GLY A 97 8.62 -18.16 -1.01
CA GLY A 97 10.05 -17.95 -0.73
C GLY A 97 10.69 -16.82 -1.55
N GLU A 98 9.90 -15.90 -2.10
CA GLU A 98 10.41 -14.80 -2.95
C GLU A 98 11.24 -13.77 -2.17
N PHE A 99 11.01 -13.69 -0.87
CA PHE A 99 11.78 -12.86 0.05
C PHE A 99 11.85 -13.45 1.46
N ASP A 100 12.95 -13.14 2.14
CA ASP A 100 13.18 -13.50 3.55
C ASP A 100 13.08 -12.30 4.49
N SER A 101 13.13 -11.09 3.94
CA SER A 101 13.01 -9.85 4.72
C SER A 101 12.36 -8.75 3.90
N ILE A 102 11.54 -7.93 4.55
CA ILE A 102 10.85 -6.81 3.93
C ILE A 102 10.83 -5.58 4.85
N VAL A 103 10.89 -4.39 4.25
CA VAL A 103 10.63 -3.09 4.89
C VAL A 103 9.29 -2.56 4.40
N LEU A 104 8.44 -2.08 5.30
CA LEU A 104 7.14 -1.48 4.95
C LEU A 104 7.19 0.04 5.10
N VAL A 105 6.91 0.77 4.02
CA VAL A 105 6.86 2.23 3.99
C VAL A 105 5.47 2.66 3.55
N ALA A 106 4.69 3.18 4.50
CA ALA A 106 3.32 3.60 4.21
C ALA A 106 2.79 4.63 5.23
N PRO A 107 1.71 5.38 4.91
CA PRO A 107 1.04 6.22 5.89
C PRO A 107 0.58 5.42 7.14
N PRO A 108 0.49 6.03 8.33
CA PRO A 108 0.09 5.33 9.57
C PRO A 108 -1.22 4.55 9.45
N MET A 109 -2.21 5.12 8.76
CA MET A 109 -3.50 4.44 8.53
C MET A 109 -3.34 3.17 7.70
N MET A 110 -2.50 3.20 6.67
CA MET A 110 -2.25 2.07 5.79
C MET A 110 -1.45 0.98 6.50
N LEU A 111 -0.40 1.34 7.25
CA LEU A 111 0.33 0.40 8.11
C LEU A 111 -0.61 -0.28 9.12
N GLY A 112 -1.50 0.50 9.75
CA GLY A 112 -2.50 -0.02 10.68
C GLY A 112 -3.51 -0.96 10.03
N ALA A 113 -3.94 -0.66 8.80
CA ALA A 113 -4.83 -1.52 8.04
C ALA A 113 -4.14 -2.84 7.65
N MET A 114 -2.92 -2.76 7.09
CA MET A 114 -2.13 -3.94 6.73
C MET A 114 -1.82 -4.82 7.94
N ARG A 115 -1.42 -4.25 9.09
CA ARG A 115 -1.12 -5.02 10.31
C ARG A 115 -2.25 -5.94 10.77
N LYS A 116 -3.51 -5.57 10.54
CA LYS A 116 -4.67 -6.41 10.88
C LYS A 116 -4.86 -7.61 9.96
N LYS A 117 -4.22 -7.58 8.78
CA LYS A 117 -4.49 -8.47 7.64
C LYS A 117 -3.27 -9.28 7.21
N LEU A 118 -2.07 -8.80 7.55
CA LEU A 118 -0.82 -9.50 7.30
C LEU A 118 -0.83 -10.86 7.99
N HIS A 119 -0.55 -11.90 7.20
CA HIS A 119 -0.33 -13.24 7.73
C HIS A 119 0.92 -13.25 8.62
N LYS A 120 0.93 -14.09 9.66
CA LYS A 120 2.05 -14.19 10.60
C LYS A 120 3.39 -14.41 9.89
N GLU A 121 3.40 -15.23 8.85
CA GLU A 121 4.60 -15.51 8.05
C GLU A 121 5.19 -14.25 7.39
N VAL A 122 4.34 -13.32 6.93
CA VAL A 122 4.83 -12.04 6.39
C VAL A 122 5.33 -11.16 7.54
N GLY A 123 4.55 -11.08 8.62
CA GLY A 123 4.89 -10.28 9.81
C GLY A 123 6.25 -10.66 10.40
N ASP A 124 6.58 -11.96 10.46
CA ASP A 124 7.86 -12.46 10.96
C ASP A 124 9.05 -12.06 10.06
N LYS A 125 8.80 -11.72 8.79
CA LYS A 125 9.80 -11.23 7.83
C LYS A 125 9.90 -9.69 7.79
N VAL A 126 9.01 -8.97 8.47
CA VAL A 126 9.06 -7.49 8.52
C VAL A 126 10.22 -7.05 9.41
N THR A 127 11.15 -6.32 8.82
CA THR A 127 12.36 -5.83 9.52
C THR A 127 12.21 -4.39 10.00
N ALA A 128 11.36 -3.59 9.35
CA ALA A 128 11.04 -2.23 9.75
C ALA A 128 9.68 -1.78 9.19
N GLU A 129 8.98 -0.93 9.94
CA GLU A 129 7.81 -0.18 9.50
C GLU A 129 8.13 1.33 9.58
N ILE A 130 7.98 2.05 8.47
CA ILE A 130 8.26 3.48 8.38
C ILE A 130 6.96 4.24 8.04
N PRO A 131 6.45 5.10 8.94
CA PRO A 131 5.21 5.83 8.75
C PRO A 131 5.39 7.04 7.80
N LYS A 132 5.59 6.79 6.49
CA LYS A 132 5.83 7.81 5.47
C LYS A 132 5.14 7.46 4.15
N THR A 133 4.63 8.47 3.43
CA THR A 133 4.13 8.32 2.05
C THR A 133 5.27 8.58 1.07
N MET A 134 5.61 7.59 0.24
CA MET A 134 6.69 7.71 -0.76
C MET A 134 6.29 7.21 -2.16
N THR A 135 5.03 6.83 -2.38
CA THR A 135 4.50 6.27 -3.64
C THR A 135 4.64 7.16 -4.88
N ASN A 136 4.69 8.49 -4.67
CA ASN A 136 4.84 9.50 -5.73
C ASN A 136 6.29 9.99 -5.92
N HIS A 137 7.26 9.35 -5.26
CA HIS A 137 8.68 9.73 -5.34
C HIS A 137 9.40 8.85 -6.35
N ALA A 138 10.49 9.37 -6.93
CA ALA A 138 11.39 8.57 -7.74
C ALA A 138 12.09 7.51 -6.87
N ILE A 139 12.49 6.41 -7.50
CA ILE A 139 13.20 5.32 -6.81
C ILE A 139 14.46 5.83 -6.10
N SER A 140 15.22 6.71 -6.73
CA SER A 140 16.42 7.32 -6.13
C SER A 140 16.13 8.14 -4.87
N GLU A 141 14.97 8.78 -4.79
CA GLU A 141 14.53 9.51 -3.59
C GLU A 141 14.12 8.54 -2.48
N ILE A 142 13.51 7.41 -2.82
CA ILE A 142 13.18 6.32 -1.88
C ILE A 142 14.45 5.71 -1.31
N GLU A 143 15.45 5.44 -2.15
CA GLU A 143 16.77 4.95 -1.73
C GLU A 143 17.43 5.90 -0.75
N ALA A 144 17.55 7.19 -1.13
CA ALA A 144 18.17 8.21 -0.29
C ALA A 144 17.44 8.35 1.06
N PHE A 145 16.11 8.30 1.05
CA PHE A 145 15.30 8.33 2.26
C PHE A 145 15.58 7.14 3.18
N LEU A 146 15.59 5.92 2.62
CA LEU A 146 15.81 4.70 3.40
C LEU A 146 17.24 4.58 3.95
N GLN A 147 18.23 5.15 3.25
CA GLN A 147 19.60 5.23 3.76
C GLN A 147 19.76 6.22 4.92
N ALA A 148 18.91 7.24 4.98
CA ALA A 148 18.95 8.28 6.01
C ALA A 148 18.11 7.94 7.26
N ALA A 149 17.24 6.92 7.18
CA ALA A 149 16.36 6.47 8.25
C ALA A 149 17.05 5.49 9.22
#